data_AF-A0A9D7YRQ3-F1
#
_entry.id   AF-A0A9D7YRQ3-F1
#
_cell.length_a   1.000
_cell.length_b   1.000
_cell.length_c   1.000
_cell.angle_alpha   90.00
_cell.angle_beta   90.00
_cell.angle_gamma   90.00
#
_symmetry.space_group_name_H-M   'P 1'
#
loop_
_entity.id
_entity.type
_entity.pdbx_description
1 polymer ?
#
loop_
_entity_poly.entity_id
_entity_poly.type
_entity_poly.pdbx_seq_one_letter_code
_entity_poly.pdbx_strand_id
1 'polypeptide(L)' 'MLSIYYLMVYEGGEIVPGNDMAGSAWRWRRVDELFASSEPLHPSANDAWLLRRAVELYRLWHNHPDQEIELQEVISNQ' A
#
# COMPACT_ATOMS: atom_id res chain seq x y z
N MET A 1 -11.80 9.49 -14.49
CA MET A 1 -10.44 9.59 -13.92
C MET A 1 -9.96 8.18 -13.70
N LEU A 2 -8.81 7.81 -14.25
CA LEU A 2 -8.22 6.48 -14.09
C LEU A 2 -7.16 6.56 -12.98
N SER A 3 -7.23 5.65 -12.01
CA SER A 3 -6.21 5.51 -10.97
C SER A 3 -5.46 4.20 -11.19
N ILE A 4 -4.12 4.26 -11.13
CA ILE A 4 -3.24 3.09 -11.22
C ILE A 4 -2.48 2.99 -9.91
N TYR A 5 -2.48 1.81 -9.30
CA TYR A 5 -1.81 1.53 -8.04
C TYR A 5 -0.70 0.49 -8.25
N TYR A 6 0.47 0.76 -7.67
CA TYR A 6 1.63 -0.14 -7.74
C TYR A 6 1.93 -0.70 -6.35
N LEU A 7 2.17 -2.01 -6.28
CA LEU A 7 2.72 -2.66 -5.10
C LEU A 7 4.22 -2.90 -5.35
N MET A 8 5.06 -2.43 -4.44
CA MET A 8 6.51 -2.59 -4.52
C MET A 8 7.03 -3.17 -3.21
N VAL A 9 8.06 -4.00 -3.31
CA VAL A 9 8.80 -4.49 -2.15
C VAL A 9 10.06 -3.67 -2.03
N TYR A 10 10.25 -3.08 -0.86
CA TYR A 10 11.46 -2.33 -0.55
C TYR A 10 12.55 -3.30 -0.09
N GLU A 11 13.63 -3.39 -0.86
CA GLU A 11 14.74 -4.33 -0.61
C GLU A 11 15.90 -3.70 0.17
N GLY A 12 15.77 -2.45 0.61
CA GLY A 12 16.78 -1.69 1.34
C GLY A 12 17.31 -0.48 0.58
N GLY A 13 18.19 0.29 1.24
CA GLY A 13 18.75 1.55 0.74
C GLY A 13 18.55 2.71 1.71
N GLU A 14 18.95 3.90 1.31
CA GLU A 14 18.66 5.12 2.07
C GLU A 14 17.34 5.73 1.56
N ILE A 15 16.49 6.19 2.48
CA ILE A 15 15.30 6.94 2.14
C ILE A 15 15.63 8.41 2.28
N VAL A 16 15.65 9.09 1.14
CA VAL A 16 15.94 10.53 1.07
C VAL A 16 14.69 11.24 0.58
N PRO A 17 14.07 12.11 1.40
CA PRO A 17 12.97 12.94 0.95
C PRO A 17 13.37 13.79 -0.26
N GLY A 18 12.41 14.04 -1.16
CA GLY A 18 12.60 15.01 -2.23
C GLY A 18 12.90 16.41 -1.69
N ASN A 19 13.48 17.26 -2.54
CA ASN A 19 13.81 18.64 -2.16
C ASN A 19 12.60 19.44 -1.66
N ASP A 20 11.42 19.15 -2.19
CA ASP A 20 10.12 19.72 -1.79
C ASP A 20 9.66 19.26 -0.40
N MET A 21 10.22 18.17 0.12
CA MET A 21 9.97 17.64 1.46
C MET A 21 11.18 17.80 2.40
N ALA A 22 12.19 18.60 2.04
CA ALA A 22 13.39 18.81 2.84
C ALA A 22 13.03 19.28 4.27
N GLY A 23 13.55 18.59 5.28
CA GLY A 23 13.27 18.85 6.69
C GLY A 23 12.02 18.17 7.26
N SER A 24 11.26 17.44 6.45
CA SER A 24 10.10 16.67 6.93
C SER A 24 10.54 15.43 7.71
N ALA A 25 9.83 15.13 8.80
CA ALA A 25 9.96 13.86 9.49
C ALA A 25 9.36 12.74 8.63
N TRP A 26 10.04 11.60 8.54
CA TRP A 26 9.55 10.42 7.86
C TRP A 26 9.87 9.16 8.67
N ARG A 27 8.97 8.18 8.58
CA ARG A 27 9.17 6.85 9.16
C ARG A 27 8.33 5.85 8.40
N TRP A 28 8.76 4.59 8.41
CA TRP A 28 7.87 3.50 8.03
C TRP A 28 6.76 3.34 9.08
N ARG A 29 5.57 3.01 8.59
CA ARG A 29 4.42 2.64 9.41
C ARG A 29 3.95 1.26 9.03
N ARG A 30 3.52 0.51 10.04
CA ARG A 30 2.80 -0.73 9.80
C ARG A 30 1.36 -0.42 9.40
N VAL A 31 0.76 -1.34 8.65
CA VAL A 31 -0.61 -1.19 8.16
C VAL A 31 -1.63 -1.22 9.31
N ASP A 32 -1.39 -2.04 10.34
CA ASP A 32 -2.20 -2.08 11.57
C ASP A 32 -2.14 -0.75 12.34
N GLU A 33 -0.97 -0.11 12.44
CA GLU A 33 -0.83 1.24 13.01
C GLU A 33 -1.64 2.29 12.26
N LEU A 34 -1.75 2.19 10.93
CA LEU A 34 -2.52 3.12 10.11
C LEU A 34 -4.03 2.97 10.39
N PHE A 35 -4.53 1.73 10.45
CA PHE A 35 -5.94 1.47 10.77
C PHE A 35 -6.32 1.82 12.20
N ALA A 36 -5.37 1.75 13.14
CA ALA A 36 -5.60 2.12 14.53
C ALA A 36 -5.56 3.64 14.76
N SER A 37 -4.96 4.42 13.86
CA SER A 37 -4.88 5.88 14.01
C SER A 37 -6.12 6.59 13.49
N SER A 38 -6.51 7.67 14.14
CA SER A 38 -7.55 8.60 13.67
C SER A 38 -7.01 9.65 12.69
N GLU A 39 -5.75 9.53 12.28
CA GLU A 39 -5.15 10.45 11.31
C GLU A 39 -5.79 10.22 9.94
N PRO A 40 -6.19 11.30 9.24
CA PRO A 40 -6.81 11.16 7.93
C PRO A 40 -5.80 10.58 6.94
N LEU A 41 -6.17 9.48 6.30
CA LEU A 41 -5.45 8.97 5.14
C LEU A 41 -5.69 9.89 3.95
N HIS A 42 -4.74 9.93 3.01
CA HIS A 42 -4.95 10.64 1.75
C HIS A 42 -6.26 10.15 1.09
N PRO A 43 -7.07 11.03 0.46
CA PRO A 43 -8.35 10.64 -0.13
C PRO A 43 -8.30 9.45 -1.10
N SER A 44 -7.17 9.25 -1.81
CA SER A 44 -6.95 8.09 -2.68
C SER A 44 -6.63 6.78 -1.94
N ALA A 45 -6.42 6.84 -0.63
CA ALA A 45 -6.20 5.73 0.29
C ALA A 45 -7.30 5.66 1.36
N ASN A 46 -8.35 6.49 1.24
CA ASN A 46 -9.38 6.66 2.25
C ASN A 46 -10.22 5.40 2.45
N ASP A 47 -10.35 4.61 1.38
CA ASP A 47 -10.94 3.30 1.51
C ASP A 47 -9.83 2.31 1.86
N ALA A 48 -9.69 2.05 3.16
CA ALA A 48 -8.86 1.01 3.76
C ALA A 48 -8.72 -0.31 2.96
N TRP A 49 -9.65 -0.61 2.04
CA TRP A 49 -9.57 -1.71 1.07
C TRP A 49 -8.24 -1.74 0.33
N LEU A 50 -7.68 -0.60 -0.11
CA LEU A 50 -6.46 -0.63 -0.92
C LEU A 50 -5.25 -1.11 -0.09
N LEU A 51 -5.16 -0.66 1.17
CA LEU A 51 -4.12 -1.11 2.09
C LEU A 51 -4.29 -2.60 2.44
N ARG A 52 -5.53 -3.08 2.65
CA ARG A 52 -5.81 -4.51 2.85
C ARG A 52 -5.43 -5.33 1.61
N ARG A 53 -5.80 -4.83 0.43
CA ARG A 53 -5.51 -5.48 -0.84
C ARG A 53 -4.01 -5.55 -1.12
N ALA A 54 -3.25 -4.51 -0.81
CA ALA A 54 -1.80 -4.52 -0.90
C ALA A 54 -1.18 -5.64 -0.04
N VAL A 55 -1.68 -5.83 1.19
CA VAL A 55 -1.21 -6.90 2.08
C VAL A 55 -1.57 -8.29 1.54
N GLU A 56 -2.78 -8.48 1.01
CA GLU A 56 -3.19 -9.74 0.38
C GLU A 56 -2.32 -10.08 -0.82
N LEU A 57 -2.13 -9.12 -1.74
CA LEU A 57 -1.32 -9.29 -2.95
C LEU A 57 0.14 -9.58 -2.60
N TYR A 58 0.71 -8.86 -1.61
CA TYR A 58 2.06 -9.12 -1.13
C TYR A 58 2.19 -10.57 -0.64
N ARG A 59 1.25 -11.05 0.17
CA ARG A 59 1.28 -12.43 0.69
C ARG A 59 1.15 -13.46 -0.42
N LEU A 60 0.27 -13.23 -1.39
CA LEU A 60 0.10 -14.13 -2.53
C LEU A 60 1.40 -14.24 -3.33
N TRP A 61 1.97 -13.10 -3.73
CA TRP A 61 3.24 -13.06 -4.48
C TRP A 61 4.40 -13.66 -3.67
N HIS A 62 4.54 -13.27 -2.40
CA HIS A 62 5.68 -13.66 -1.58
C HIS A 62 5.67 -15.16 -1.21
N ASN A 63 4.49 -15.73 -0.96
CA ASN A 63 4.36 -17.13 -0.57
C ASN A 63 4.28 -18.09 -1.76
N HIS A 64 3.91 -17.58 -2.95
CA HIS A 64 3.73 -18.37 -4.16
C HIS A 64 4.38 -17.68 -5.39
N PRO A 65 5.71 -17.46 -5.38
CA PRO A 65 6.38 -16.66 -6.41
C PRO A 65 6.30 -17.27 -7.82
N ASP A 66 6.14 -18.60 -7.91
CA ASP A 66 6.08 -19.34 -9.18
C ASP A 66 4.65 -19.59 -9.68
N GLN A 67 3.64 -19.11 -8.95
CA GLN A 67 2.24 -19.30 -9.31
C GLN A 67 1.73 -18.09 -10.09
N GLU A 68 1.12 -18.34 -11.25
CA GLU A 68 0.35 -17.31 -11.93
C GLU A 68 -0.88 -16.96 -11.09
N ILE A 69 -0.99 -15.69 -10.71
CA ILE A 69 -2.09 -15.18 -9.87
C ILE A 69 -3.07 -14.46 -10.79
N GLU A 70 -4.24 -15.07 -11.02
CA GLU A 70 -5.37 -14.39 -11.63
C GLU A 70 -6.12 -13.57 -10.57
N LEU A 71 -6.14 -12.24 -10.74
CA LEU A 71 -6.89 -11.35 -9.88
C LEU A 71 -8.34 -11.29 -10.36
N GLN A 72 -9.26 -11.84 -9.57
CA GLN A 72 -10.69 -11.70 -9.83
C GLN A 72 -11.21 -10.37 -9.26
N GLU A 73 -12.07 -9.67 -9.99
CA GLU A 73 -12.80 -8.51 -9.49
C GLU A 73 -13.71 -8.92 -8.33
N VAL A 74 -13.52 -8.32 -7.16
CA VAL A 74 -14.54 -8.36 -6.11
C VAL A 74 -15.49 -7.21 -6.38
N ILE A 75 -16.57 -7.47 -7.12
CA ILE A 75 -17.70 -6.55 -7.22
C ILE A 75 -18.37 -6.55 -5.85
N SER A 76 -18.01 -5.57 -5.00
CA SER A 76 -18.76 -5.31 -3.78
C SER A 76 -20.08 -4.65 -4.18
N ASN A 77 -21.14 -5.45 -4.26
CA ASN A 77 -22.51 -4.95 -4.30
C ASN A 77 -22.77 -4.22 -2.97
N GLN A 78 -22.70 -2.89 -3.00
CA GLN A 78 -23.38 -2.05 -2.01
C GLN A 78 -24.82 -1.83 -2.46
#